data_AF-A0A0G3M902-F1
#
_entry.id   AF-A0A0G3M902-F1
#
_cell.length_a   1.000
_cell.length_b   1.000
_cell.length_c   1.000
_cell.angle_alpha   90.00
_cell.angle_beta   90.00
_cell.angle_gamma   90.00
#
_symmetry.space_group_name_H-M   'P 1'
#
loop_
_entity.id
_entity.type
_entity.pdbx_description
1 polymer ?
#
loop_
_entity_poly.entity_id
_entity_poly.type
_entity_poly.pdbx_seq_one_letter_code
_entity_poly.pdbx_strand_id
1 'polypeptide(L)'
;MEKEILKKVLQLDSLIGFLSWQERVQIHLYNDNDTITSKKVLAAFMWILKENWEPPEMNYGQDRLLYWYDPDSEIWFLDEDYLKIYQEYKEELTQLKYYDRK
;
A
#
# COMPACT_ATOMS: atom_id res chain seq x y z
N MET A 1 15.71 -1.78 -6.68
CA MET A 1 14.53 -0.96 -6.37
C MET A 1 14.81 -0.21 -5.09
N GLU A 2 14.35 1.03 -4.94
CA GLU A 2 14.61 1.79 -3.71
C GLU A 2 13.86 1.17 -2.52
N LYS A 3 14.61 0.79 -1.48
CA LYS A 3 14.07 0.11 -0.30
C LYS A 3 13.00 0.93 0.43
N GLU A 4 13.12 2.25 0.43
CA GLU A 4 12.13 3.15 1.04
C GLU A 4 10.79 3.11 0.30
N ILE A 5 10.79 3.11 -1.04
CA ILE A 5 9.55 2.96 -1.82
C ILE A 5 8.93 1.58 -1.63
N LEU A 6 9.75 0.53 -1.46
CA LEU A 6 9.26 -0.81 -1.13
C LEU A 6 8.59 -0.86 0.26
N LYS A 7 9.07 -0.11 1.25
CA LYS A 7 8.35 0.04 2.52
C LYS A 7 7.01 0.74 2.33
N LYS A 8 6.95 1.78 1.48
CA LYS A 8 5.68 2.43 1.11
C LYS A 8 4.70 1.46 0.45
N VAL A 9 5.18 0.52 -0.36
CA VAL A 9 4.34 -0.56 -0.92
C VAL A 9 3.69 -1.40 0.19
N LEU A 10 4.42 -1.73 1.26
CA LEU A 10 3.84 -2.45 2.41
C LEU A 10 2.82 -1.59 3.18
N GLN A 11 3.06 -0.29 3.30
CA GLN A 11 2.11 0.63 3.95
C GLN A 11 0.83 0.75 3.14
N LEU A 12 0.95 0.91 1.81
CA LEU A 12 -0.20 0.90 0.90
C LEU A 12 -0.97 -0.43 0.98
N ASP A 13 -0.26 -1.56 1.05
CA ASP A 13 -0.89 -2.87 1.23
C ASP A 13 -1.64 -2.99 2.56
N SER A 14 -1.15 -2.33 3.61
CA SER A 14 -1.83 -2.29 4.91
C SER A 14 -3.18 -1.57 4.82
N LEU A 15 -3.36 -0.65 3.87
CA LEU A 15 -4.60 0.09 3.65
C LEU A 15 -5.59 -0.64 2.73
N ILE A 16 -5.10 -1.31 1.66
CA ILE A 16 -6.00 -1.83 0.60
C ILE A 16 -5.98 -3.36 0.43
N GLY A 17 -5.02 -4.04 1.07
CA GLY A 17 -4.89 -5.50 1.11
C GLY A 17 -4.83 -6.15 -0.27
N PHE A 18 -3.74 -5.93 -1.01
CA PHE A 18 -3.56 -6.42 -2.39
C PHE A 18 -2.39 -7.39 -2.56
N LEU A 19 -1.45 -7.43 -1.62
CA LEU A 19 -0.32 -8.36 -1.61
C LEU A 19 -0.70 -9.68 -0.94
N SER A 20 -0.14 -10.76 -1.47
CA SER A 20 -0.09 -12.05 -0.81
C SER A 20 0.97 -12.05 0.31
N TRP A 21 0.87 -13.04 1.20
CA TRP A 21 1.86 -13.23 2.26
C TRP A 21 3.29 -13.41 1.71
N GLN A 22 3.44 -14.15 0.60
CA GLN A 22 4.74 -14.38 -0.05
C GLN A 22 5.34 -13.07 -0.57
N GLU A 23 4.52 -12.21 -1.18
CA GLU A 23 4.95 -10.89 -1.67
C GLU A 23 5.39 -9.98 -0.51
N ARG A 24 4.66 -9.98 0.61
CA ARG A 24 5.04 -9.23 1.83
C ARG A 24 6.38 -9.69 2.38
N VAL A 25 6.58 -11.01 2.50
CA VAL A 25 7.85 -11.58 2.98
C VAL A 25 9.00 -11.22 2.04
N GLN A 26 8.78 -11.28 0.72
CA GLN A 26 9.79 -10.91 -0.26
C GLN A 26 10.23 -9.45 -0.10
N ILE A 27 9.28 -8.53 0.13
CA ILE A 27 9.62 -7.12 0.35
C ILE A 27 10.37 -6.94 1.68
N HIS A 28 9.93 -7.58 2.76
CA HIS A 28 10.61 -7.48 4.07
C HIS A 28 12.05 -7.98 4.02
N LEU A 29 12.32 -9.04 3.27
CA LEU A 29 13.64 -9.64 3.13
C LEU A 29 14.49 -9.00 2.03
N TYR A 30 13.94 -8.03 1.30
CA TYR A 30 14.60 -7.41 0.14
C TYR A 30 15.95 -6.77 0.50
N ASN A 31 16.96 -7.15 -0.28
CA ASN A 31 18.29 -6.53 -0.34
C ASN A 31 18.59 -6.08 -1.78
N ASP A 32 19.59 -5.21 -1.95
CA ASP A 32 19.89 -4.59 -3.26
C ASP A 32 20.26 -5.59 -4.37
N ASN A 33 20.66 -6.81 -4.01
CA ASN A 33 20.96 -7.89 -4.94
C ASN A 33 19.73 -8.74 -5.32
N ASP A 34 18.59 -8.54 -4.66
CA ASP A 34 17.37 -9.28 -4.93
C ASP A 34 16.61 -8.69 -6.12
N THR A 35 15.94 -9.56 -6.87
CA THR A 35 15.02 -9.17 -7.94
C THR A 35 13.59 -9.44 -7.50
N ILE A 36 12.78 -8.40 -7.43
CA ILE A 36 11.33 -8.53 -7.24
C ILE A 36 10.70 -8.78 -8.60
N THR A 37 10.03 -9.92 -8.74
CA THR A 37 9.39 -10.35 -10.00
C THR A 37 7.86 -10.26 -9.95
N SER A 38 7.27 -10.01 -8.77
CA SER A 38 5.83 -9.84 -8.65
C SER A 38 5.38 -8.60 -9.43
N LYS A 39 4.48 -8.82 -10.38
CA LYS A 39 3.90 -7.73 -11.18
C LYS A 39 3.08 -6.76 -10.32
N LYS A 40 2.42 -7.25 -9.27
CA LYS A 40 1.69 -6.40 -8.30
C LYS A 40 2.62 -5.47 -7.55
N VAL A 41 3.72 -6.01 -7.01
CA VAL A 41 4.70 -5.21 -6.28
C VAL A 41 5.33 -4.16 -7.19
N LEU A 42 5.69 -4.55 -8.43
CA LEU A 42 6.23 -3.62 -9.42
C LEU A 42 5.22 -2.54 -9.81
N ALA A 43 3.95 -2.90 -10.05
CA ALA A 43 2.90 -1.95 -10.39
C ALA A 43 2.63 -0.96 -9.25
N ALA A 44 2.56 -1.43 -8.00
CA ALA A 44 2.42 -0.57 -6.83
C ALA A 44 3.64 0.35 -6.65
N PHE A 45 4.85 -0.16 -6.82
CA PHE A 45 6.07 0.63 -6.76
C PHE A 45 6.07 1.77 -7.79
N MET A 46 5.70 1.46 -9.05
CA MET A 46 5.59 2.47 -10.10
C MET A 46 4.48 3.48 -9.83
N TRP A 47 3.34 3.03 -9.29
CA TRP A 47 2.23 3.90 -8.91
C TRP A 47 2.64 4.90 -7.83
N ILE A 48 3.33 4.45 -6.78
CA ILE A 48 3.82 5.33 -5.70
C ILE A 48 4.77 6.40 -6.26
N LEU A 49 5.65 6.04 -7.19
CA LEU A 49 6.55 7.00 -7.83
C LEU A 49 5.80 8.00 -8.73
N LYS A 50 4.81 7.52 -9.50
CA LYS A 50 4.00 8.34 -10.42
C LYS A 50 3.19 9.38 -9.67
N GLU A 51 2.49 8.96 -8.62
CA GLU A 51 1.61 9.83 -7.83
C GLU A 51 2.38 10.63 -6.76
N ASN A 52 3.70 10.39 -6.62
CA ASN A 52 4.50 10.90 -5.51
C ASN A 52 3.81 10.62 -4.16
N TRP A 53 3.29 9.41 -4.01
CA TRP A 53 2.45 9.05 -2.87
C TRP A 53 3.29 8.97 -1.60
N GLU A 54 2.77 9.58 -0.54
CA GLU A 54 3.29 9.48 0.81
C GLU A 54 2.30 8.73 1.71
N PRO A 55 2.78 7.82 2.55
CA PRO A 55 1.92 7.10 3.47
C PRO A 55 1.33 8.06 4.50
N PRO A 56 0.02 7.96 4.82
CA PRO A 56 -0.54 8.68 5.94
C PRO A 56 0.06 8.18 7.25
N GLU A 57 -0.10 8.94 8.33
CA GLU A 57 0.18 8.43 9.66
C GLU A 57 -0.78 7.27 9.94
N MET A 58 -0.26 6.16 10.46
CA MET A 58 -1.03 4.95 10.73
C MET A 58 -0.78 4.48 12.16
N ASN A 59 -1.84 4.05 12.84
CA ASN A 59 -1.76 3.57 14.20
C ASN A 59 -2.77 2.45 14.47
N TYR A 60 -2.39 1.49 15.31
CA TYR A 60 -3.31 0.47 15.79
C TYR A 60 -4.08 0.98 17.00
N GLY A 61 -5.41 0.93 16.91
CA GLY A 61 -6.29 1.22 18.03
C GLY A 61 -6.21 0.16 19.12
N GLN A 62 -6.80 0.46 20.28
CA GLN A 62 -6.90 -0.52 21.38
C GLN A 62 -7.76 -1.74 21.02
N ASP A 63 -8.63 -1.59 20.02
CA ASP A 63 -9.44 -2.64 19.38
C ASP A 63 -8.66 -3.51 18.38
N ARG A 64 -7.37 -3.23 18.17
CA ARG A 64 -6.48 -3.89 17.20
C ARG A 64 -6.84 -3.65 15.74
N LEU A 65 -7.67 -2.64 15.46
CA LEU A 65 -7.93 -2.18 14.10
C LEU A 65 -6.86 -1.18 13.67
N LEU A 66 -6.57 -1.13 12.38
CA LEU A 66 -5.64 -0.16 11.81
C LEU A 66 -6.41 1.12 11.46
N TYR A 67 -5.91 2.24 11.96
CA TYR A 67 -6.43 3.55 11.63
C TYR A 67 -5.36 4.34 10.87
N TRP A 68 -5.80 5.26 10.01
CA TRP A 68 -4.95 6.24 9.34
C TRP A 68 -5.48 7.65 9.60
N TYR A 69 -4.56 8.60 9.71
CA TYR A 69 -4.88 10.00 9.97
C TYR A 69 -5.07 10.76 8.67
N ASP A 70 -6.22 11.41 8.52
CA ASP A 70 -6.50 12.35 7.45
C ASP A 70 -6.18 13.78 7.92
N PRO A 71 -5.19 14.46 7.34
CA PRO A 71 -4.84 15.82 7.76
C PRO A 71 -5.88 16.86 7.37
N ASP A 72 -6.71 16.61 6.35
CA ASP A 72 -7.70 17.58 5.87
C ASP A 72 -8.92 17.68 6.80
N SER A 73 -9.35 16.55 7.36
CA SER A 73 -10.46 16.50 8.33
C SER A 73 -10.02 16.39 9.79
N GLU A 74 -8.72 16.20 10.04
CA GLU A 74 -8.13 15.96 11.37
C GLU A 74 -8.70 14.73 12.09
N ILE A 75 -9.15 13.72 11.33
CA ILE A 75 -9.84 12.52 11.84
C ILE A 75 -9.01 11.27 11.56
N TRP A 76 -9.09 10.31 12.48
CA TRP A 76 -8.61 8.95 12.27
C TRP A 76 -9.71 8.09 11.66
N PHE A 77 -9.47 7.55 10.47
CA PHE A 77 -10.37 6.64 9.77
C PHE A 77 -9.87 5.21 9.82
N LEU A 78 -10.77 4.24 9.66
CA LEU A 78 -10.36 2.84 9.49
C LEU A 78 -9.66 2.67 8.14
N ASP A 79 -8.71 1.75 8.08
CA ASP A 79 -8.03 1.34 6.84
C ASP A 79 -9.02 1.03 5.70
N GLU A 80 -10.12 0.34 5.99
CA GLU A 80 -11.16 0.02 5.00
C GLU A 80 -11.86 1.25 4.38
N ASP A 81 -11.77 2.42 5.00
CA ASP A 81 -12.34 3.67 4.51
C ASP A 81 -11.42 4.41 3.53
N TYR A 82 -10.15 4.01 3.41
CA TYR A 82 -9.15 4.73 2.60
C TYR A 82 -9.60 4.97 1.15
N LEU A 83 -10.08 3.93 0.46
CA LEU A 83 -10.59 4.04 -0.92
C LEU A 83 -12.02 4.61 -1.01
N LYS A 84 -12.71 4.80 0.13
CA LYS A 84 -14.01 5.50 0.16
C LYS A 84 -13.78 7.01 0.15
N ILE A 85 -12.71 7.47 0.79
CA ILE A 85 -12.28 8.88 0.89
C ILE A 85 -11.49 9.30 -0.36
N TYR A 86 -10.38 8.62 -0.67
CA TYR A 86 -9.55 8.92 -1.84
C TYR A 86 -10.06 8.20 -3.10
N GLN A 87 -11.21 8.64 -3.60
CA GLN A 87 -11.88 8.01 -4.75
C GLN A 87 -11.08 8.15 -6.05
N GLU A 88 -10.25 9.18 -6.17
CA GLU A 88 -9.33 9.40 -7.28
C GLU A 88 -8.37 8.23 -7.49
N TYR A 89 -7.95 7.56 -6.41
CA TYR A 89 -7.06 6.41 -6.48
C TYR A 89 -7.80 5.09 -6.64
N LYS A 90 -9.12 5.08 -6.46
CA LYS A 90 -9.91 3.85 -6.37
C LYS A 90 -9.78 2.98 -7.60
N GLU A 91 -9.84 3.55 -8.81
CA GLU A 91 -9.75 2.78 -10.04
C GLU A 91 -8.38 2.12 -10.20
N GLU A 92 -7.30 2.90 -10.11
CA GLU A 92 -5.92 2.41 -10.27
C GLU A 92 -5.56 1.38 -9.18
N LEU A 93 -5.87 1.66 -7.91
CA LEU A 93 -5.55 0.77 -6.79
C LEU A 93 -6.42 -0.51 -6.78
N THR A 94 -7.65 -0.44 -7.27
CA THR A 94 -8.48 -1.65 -7.45
C THR A 94 -7.91 -2.55 -8.54
N GLN A 95 -7.33 -2.00 -9.61
CA GLN A 95 -6.68 -2.79 -10.65
C GLN A 95 -5.46 -3.56 -10.11
N LEU A 96 -4.70 -2.98 -9.17
CA LEU A 96 -3.60 -3.69 -8.49
C LEU A 96 -4.08 -4.94 -7.76
N LYS A 97 -5.26 -4.88 -7.12
CA LYS A 97 -5.84 -6.00 -6.38
C LYS A 97 -6.21 -7.20 -7.27
N TYR A 98 -6.54 -6.94 -8.53
CA TYR A 98 -6.98 -7.97 -9.47
C TYR A 98 -5.97 -8.26 -10.59
N TYR A 99 -4.73 -7.79 -10.44
CA TYR A 99 -3.72 -7.85 -11.48
C TYR A 99 -3.41 -9.27 -11.98
N ASP A 100 -3.58 -10.30 -11.15
CA ASP A 100 -3.34 -11.71 -11.50
C ASP A 100 -4.57 -12.45 -12.06
N ARG A 101 -5.74 -11.81 -12.16
CA ARG A 101 -7.00 -12.45 -12.60
C ARG A 101 -7.28 -12.35 -14.10
N LYS A 102 -6.26 -12.08 -14.92
CA LYS A 102 -6.36 -12.06 -16.38
C LYS A 102 -5.49 -13.13 -17.02
#